data_AF-A0A2V9B6R8-F1
#
_entry.id   AF-A0A2V9B6R8-F1
#
_cell.length_a   1.000
_cell.length_b   1.000
_cell.length_c   1.000
_cell.angle_alpha   90.00
_cell.angle_beta   90.00
_cell.angle_gamma   90.00
#
_symmetry.space_group_name_H-M   'P 1'
#
loop_
_entity.id
_entity.type
_entity.pdbx_description
1 polymer ?
#
loop_
_entity_poly.entity_id
_entity_poly.type
_entity_poly.pdbx_seq_one_letter_code
_entity_poly.pdbx_strand_id
1 'polypeptide(L)'
;MLLCTVVLLLVGAAYRGDGSETRTRWIGSWAASQQLVEPGNALAPEDLRNATLRQIVHLSLGGSGIRLRLSNRFGAKPLLVMAAHIARPVSPGSEKIVPDSDRALTFSGSPGVTIPPHAEYLSDPASFPVNAHSDVAITLHIGAAPEEQTGHPGSRATSYITRGDLVSVAELRGAKTVEHWYFIAGVDVAAPPEARAVVVLGDSITDGRGATTNGNDRWTDTLAQRLQTSPTTRNIAVLNQGIGGNHLLTDGLGQNALARSRMM
;
A
#
# COMPACT_ATOMS: atom_id res chain seq x y z
N MET A 1 -15.37 -61.02 5.02
CA MET A 1 -15.31 -59.79 4.20
C MET A 1 -14.04 -59.04 4.61
N LEU A 2 -13.02 -59.12 3.74
CA LEU A 2 -11.77 -58.38 3.84
C LEU A 2 -12.03 -56.87 3.78
N LEU A 3 -11.43 -56.10 4.68
CA LEU A 3 -11.08 -54.72 4.36
C LEU A 3 -9.57 -54.56 4.59
N CYS A 4 -8.85 -54.44 3.48
CA CYS A 4 -7.41 -54.21 3.40
C CYS A 4 -7.06 -52.82 3.93
N THR A 5 -6.20 -52.76 4.93
CA THR A 5 -5.47 -51.56 5.32
C THR A 5 -4.29 -51.37 4.38
N VAL A 6 -4.33 -50.35 3.52
CA VAL A 6 -3.17 -49.96 2.70
C VAL A 6 -2.39 -48.89 3.47
N VAL A 7 -1.22 -49.26 3.97
CA VAL A 7 -0.19 -48.31 4.43
C VAL A 7 0.67 -47.98 3.22
N LEU A 8 0.57 -46.74 2.73
CA LEU A 8 1.45 -46.25 1.68
C LEU A 8 2.69 -45.59 2.32
N LEU A 9 3.81 -46.30 2.31
CA LEU A 9 5.14 -45.73 2.51
C LEU A 9 5.63 -45.18 1.17
N LEU A 10 5.70 -43.85 1.02
CA LEU A 10 6.42 -43.22 -0.07
C LEU A 10 7.77 -42.72 0.45
N VAL A 11 8.81 -43.48 0.12
CA VAL A 11 10.20 -43.03 0.16
C VAL A 11 10.38 -42.08 -1.03
N GLY A 12 10.32 -40.78 -0.77
CA GLY A 12 10.63 -39.73 -1.74
C GLY A 12 12.06 -39.23 -1.54
N ALA A 13 12.89 -39.39 -2.55
CA ALA A 13 14.30 -39.00 -2.57
C ALA A 13 14.52 -37.54 -2.12
N ALA A 14 15.55 -37.35 -1.29
CA ALA A 14 16.06 -36.03 -0.97
C ALA A 14 16.62 -35.37 -2.24
N TYR A 15 15.85 -34.48 -2.86
CA TYR A 15 16.44 -33.48 -3.74
C TYR A 15 17.26 -32.51 -2.90
N ARG A 16 18.58 -32.73 -2.87
CA ARG A 16 19.52 -31.64 -2.62
C ARG A 16 19.45 -30.73 -3.83
N GLY A 17 18.57 -29.74 -3.77
CA GLY A 17 18.67 -28.56 -4.62
C GLY A 17 19.94 -27.81 -4.22
N ASP A 18 21.02 -28.08 -4.94
CA ASP A 18 22.21 -27.22 -4.94
C ASP A 18 21.84 -25.94 -5.69
N GLY A 19 21.31 -25.00 -4.92
CA GLY A 19 20.87 -23.70 -5.37
C GLY A 19 20.64 -22.86 -4.14
N SER A 20 21.63 -22.03 -3.79
CA SER A 20 21.38 -20.87 -2.94
C SER A 20 20.41 -19.95 -3.69
N GLU A 21 19.12 -20.29 -3.71
CA GLU A 21 18.09 -19.28 -3.94
C GLU A 21 18.31 -18.26 -2.85
N THR A 22 18.83 -17.09 -3.22
CA THR A 22 18.83 -15.92 -2.37
C THR A 22 17.38 -15.67 -1.97
N ARG A 23 16.97 -16.17 -0.79
CA ARG A 23 15.59 -16.05 -0.31
C ARG A 23 15.27 -14.58 -0.22
N THR A 24 14.47 -14.07 -1.14
CA THR A 24 13.86 -12.75 -1.05
C THR A 24 12.94 -12.68 0.16
N ARG A 25 13.01 -11.58 0.89
CA ARG A 25 12.14 -11.26 2.02
C ARG A 25 11.12 -10.23 1.57
N TRP A 26 9.85 -10.50 1.83
CA TRP A 26 8.80 -9.47 1.74
C TRP A 26 8.89 -8.56 2.95
N ILE A 27 8.98 -7.26 2.70
CA ILE A 27 9.08 -6.24 3.74
C ILE A 27 8.36 -4.97 3.32
N GLY A 28 7.70 -4.29 4.26
CA GLY A 28 7.09 -3.01 4.00
C GLY A 28 8.13 -2.00 3.51
N SER A 29 7.79 -1.29 2.45
CA SER A 29 8.55 -0.15 1.92
C SER A 29 7.80 1.18 2.08
N TRP A 30 6.47 1.12 2.10
CA TRP A 30 5.62 2.25 2.41
C TRP A 30 4.42 1.76 3.23
N ALA A 31 3.93 2.61 4.13
CA ALA A 31 2.71 2.36 4.87
C ALA A 31 2.04 3.68 5.24
N ALA A 32 0.74 3.62 5.50
CA ALA A 32 -0.02 4.73 6.04
C ALA A 32 -0.91 4.27 7.20
N SER A 33 -1.01 5.11 8.21
CA SER A 33 -1.95 4.95 9.32
C SER A 33 -3.38 5.03 8.83
N GLN A 34 -4.12 3.91 8.91
CA GLN A 34 -5.53 3.92 8.55
C GLN A 34 -6.35 4.71 9.58
N GLN A 35 -7.24 5.56 9.09
CA GLN A 35 -8.18 6.37 9.85
C GLN A 35 -9.59 6.20 9.28
N LEU A 36 -10.60 6.36 10.12
CA LEU A 36 -11.95 6.66 9.65
C LEU A 36 -11.92 8.07 9.09
N VAL A 37 -12.19 8.23 7.81
CA VAL A 37 -12.17 9.54 7.16
C VAL A 37 -13.37 10.36 7.62
N GLU A 38 -13.11 11.54 8.15
CA GLU A 38 -14.12 12.48 8.60
C GLU A 38 -14.90 13.09 7.42
N PRO A 39 -16.16 13.53 7.62
CA PRO A 39 -17.02 13.99 6.53
C PRO A 39 -16.42 15.08 5.64
N GLY A 40 -15.57 15.98 6.17
CA GLY A 40 -14.93 17.04 5.41
C GLY A 40 -13.84 16.55 4.44
N ASN A 41 -13.30 15.35 4.67
CA ASN A 41 -12.26 14.72 3.85
C ASN A 41 -12.78 13.48 3.11
N ALA A 42 -14.03 13.07 3.32
CA ALA A 42 -14.62 11.93 2.64
C ALA A 42 -14.96 12.29 1.17
N LEU A 43 -14.73 11.35 0.26
CA LEU A 43 -15.19 11.47 -1.12
C LEU A 43 -16.71 11.32 -1.18
N ALA A 44 -17.37 11.99 -2.11
CA ALA A 44 -18.81 11.81 -2.28
C ALA A 44 -19.08 10.39 -2.82
N PRO A 45 -20.17 9.70 -2.42
CA PRO A 45 -20.47 8.36 -2.90
C PRO A 45 -20.51 8.22 -4.43
N GLU A 46 -20.94 9.27 -5.14
CA GLU A 46 -20.96 9.35 -6.59
C GLU A 46 -19.57 9.47 -7.25
N ASP A 47 -18.55 9.90 -6.51
CA ASP A 47 -17.16 9.94 -6.97
C ASP A 47 -16.50 8.55 -6.94
N LEU A 48 -17.01 7.64 -6.09
CA LEU A 48 -16.45 6.30 -5.89
C LEU A 48 -17.24 5.19 -6.60
N ARG A 49 -18.40 5.50 -7.16
CA ARG A 49 -19.22 4.52 -7.88
C ARG A 49 -18.70 4.35 -9.31
N ASN A 50 -18.23 3.14 -9.65
CA ASN A 50 -17.65 2.83 -10.96
C ASN A 50 -16.63 3.90 -11.38
N ALA A 51 -15.58 4.05 -10.57
CA ALA A 51 -14.62 5.12 -10.70
C ALA A 51 -13.18 4.61 -10.61
N THR A 52 -12.28 5.28 -11.31
CA THR A 52 -10.84 5.10 -11.21
C THR A 52 -10.28 6.09 -10.20
N LEU A 53 -9.58 5.56 -9.20
CA LEU A 53 -8.85 6.32 -8.18
C LEU A 53 -7.35 6.05 -8.32
N ARG A 54 -6.58 7.05 -8.75
CA ARG A 54 -5.11 6.98 -8.86
C ARG A 54 -4.47 7.76 -7.72
N GLN A 55 -3.54 7.11 -7.02
CA GLN A 55 -2.90 7.60 -5.81
C GLN A 55 -1.41 7.35 -5.90
N ILE A 56 -0.58 8.26 -5.41
CA ILE A 56 0.88 8.13 -5.51
C ILE A 56 1.46 7.94 -4.12
N VAL A 57 2.41 7.01 -4.00
CA VAL A 57 3.14 6.73 -2.77
C VAL A 57 4.64 6.78 -3.03
N HIS A 58 5.41 7.17 -2.02
CA HIS A 58 6.87 7.24 -2.05
C HIS A 58 7.47 6.06 -1.29
N LEU A 59 8.25 5.22 -1.98
CA LEU A 59 8.83 4.02 -1.38
C LEU A 59 10.13 4.33 -0.63
N SER A 60 10.27 3.86 0.62
CA SER A 60 11.51 4.01 1.39
C SER A 60 12.61 3.03 0.98
N LEU A 61 12.23 1.84 0.49
CA LEU A 61 13.12 0.76 0.07
C LEU A 61 12.70 0.17 -1.28
N GLY A 62 13.68 -0.15 -2.12
CA GLY A 62 13.45 -0.81 -3.41
C GLY A 62 13.32 -2.32 -3.30
N GLY A 63 12.97 -2.96 -4.42
CA GLY A 63 12.87 -4.42 -4.51
C GLY A 63 12.52 -4.89 -5.92
N SER A 64 12.54 -6.21 -6.14
CA SER A 64 12.28 -6.82 -7.45
C SER A 64 10.79 -7.02 -7.74
N GLY A 65 9.94 -6.95 -6.72
CA GLY A 65 8.50 -7.12 -6.84
C GLY A 65 7.74 -6.38 -5.75
N ILE A 66 6.43 -6.23 -5.95
CA ILE A 66 5.51 -5.49 -5.09
C ILE A 66 4.34 -6.39 -4.66
N ARG A 67 3.85 -6.16 -3.44
CA ARG A 67 2.50 -6.48 -3.01
C ARG A 67 1.82 -5.22 -2.47
N LEU A 68 0.55 -5.06 -2.79
CA LEU A 68 -0.28 -3.96 -2.34
C LEU A 68 -1.22 -4.42 -1.23
N ARG A 69 -1.24 -3.69 -0.12
CA ARG A 69 -2.23 -3.87 0.95
C ARG A 69 -3.32 -2.84 0.82
N LEU A 70 -4.54 -3.32 0.62
CA LEU A 70 -5.77 -2.55 0.62
C LEU A 70 -6.49 -2.67 1.96
N SER A 71 -7.24 -1.65 2.36
CA SER A 71 -7.89 -1.59 3.67
C SER A 71 -9.33 -1.07 3.58
N ASN A 72 -10.23 -1.82 4.19
CA ASN A 72 -11.61 -1.46 4.48
C ASN A 72 -11.87 -1.50 6.01
N ARG A 73 -10.84 -1.17 6.79
CA ARG A 73 -10.80 -1.35 8.24
C ARG A 73 -11.91 -0.61 9.00
N PHE A 74 -12.30 0.56 8.53
CA PHE A 74 -13.35 1.38 9.14
C PHE A 74 -14.69 1.34 8.40
N GLY A 75 -14.75 0.71 7.23
CA GLY A 75 -15.98 0.59 6.47
C GLY A 75 -16.93 -0.44 7.08
N ALA A 76 -18.20 -0.06 7.23
CA ALA A 76 -19.26 -0.95 7.71
C ALA A 76 -19.91 -1.79 6.58
N LYS A 77 -19.59 -1.50 5.32
CA LYS A 77 -20.04 -2.23 4.12
C LYS A 77 -18.82 -2.73 3.32
N PRO A 78 -18.99 -3.76 2.46
CA PRO A 78 -17.89 -4.23 1.62
C PRO A 78 -17.35 -3.14 0.67
N LEU A 79 -16.04 -3.12 0.48
CA LEU A 79 -15.37 -2.36 -0.57
C LEU A 79 -15.16 -3.27 -1.78
N LEU A 80 -15.72 -2.91 -2.93
CA LEU A 80 -15.55 -3.62 -4.20
C LEU A 80 -14.49 -2.91 -5.05
N VAL A 81 -13.31 -3.53 -5.15
CA VAL A 81 -12.25 -3.14 -6.09
C VAL A 81 -12.31 -4.09 -7.28
N MET A 82 -12.68 -3.61 -8.44
CA MET A 82 -12.85 -4.41 -9.65
C MET A 82 -11.52 -4.69 -10.36
N ALA A 83 -10.57 -3.76 -10.28
CA ALA A 83 -9.22 -3.88 -10.80
C ALA A 83 -8.24 -3.04 -9.98
N ALA A 84 -6.97 -3.45 -9.91
CA ALA A 84 -5.90 -2.65 -9.33
C ALA A 84 -4.63 -2.75 -10.19
N HIS A 85 -4.01 -1.61 -10.46
CA HIS A 85 -2.79 -1.48 -11.25
C HIS A 85 -1.73 -0.70 -10.47
N ILE A 86 -0.47 -0.99 -10.76
CA ILE A 86 0.68 -0.18 -10.34
C ILE A 86 1.46 0.27 -11.57
N ALA A 87 2.04 1.47 -11.49
CA ALA A 87 2.91 2.00 -12.53
C ALA A 87 3.91 3.00 -11.94
N ARG A 88 4.94 3.34 -12.72
CA ARG A 88 5.83 4.47 -12.41
C ARG A 88 5.13 5.77 -12.85
N PRO A 89 4.94 6.77 -11.97
CA PRO A 89 4.49 8.08 -12.41
C PRO A 89 5.60 8.79 -13.20
N VAL A 90 5.24 9.73 -14.09
CA VAL A 90 6.24 10.48 -14.87
C VAL A 90 7.00 11.51 -14.03
N SER A 91 6.41 11.96 -12.93
CA SER A 91 7.01 12.82 -11.90
C SER A 91 6.23 12.68 -10.58
N PRO A 92 6.79 13.12 -9.44
CA PRO A 92 6.05 13.17 -8.18
C PRO A 92 4.74 13.95 -8.34
N GLY A 93 3.65 13.44 -7.79
CA GLY A 93 2.35 14.12 -7.85
C GLY A 93 1.78 14.30 -9.25
N SER A 94 2.09 13.42 -10.22
CA SER A 94 1.52 13.51 -11.58
C SER A 94 0.36 12.53 -11.80
N GLU A 95 -0.70 12.97 -12.47
CA GLU A 95 -1.75 12.07 -12.95
C GLU A 95 -1.27 11.09 -14.04
N LYS A 96 -0.06 11.30 -14.57
CA LYS A 96 0.49 10.54 -15.69
C LYS A 96 1.41 9.43 -15.24
N ILE A 97 1.30 8.29 -15.91
CA ILE A 97 2.16 7.13 -15.72
C ILE A 97 3.04 6.91 -16.96
N VAL A 98 4.19 6.27 -16.76
CA VAL A 98 5.00 5.73 -17.86
C VAL A 98 4.27 4.50 -18.42
N PRO A 99 3.76 4.52 -19.67
CA PRO A 99 2.85 3.48 -20.16
C PRO A 99 3.40 2.05 -20.04
N ASP A 100 4.67 1.84 -20.41
CA ASP A 100 5.31 0.52 -20.38
C ASP A 100 5.59 -0.01 -18.97
N SER A 101 5.33 0.80 -17.94
CA SER A 101 5.41 0.37 -16.56
C SER A 101 4.07 -0.08 -15.97
N ASP A 102 2.96 0.07 -16.70
CA ASP A 102 1.67 -0.40 -16.18
C ASP A 102 1.69 -1.90 -15.89
N ARG A 103 1.23 -2.28 -14.70
CA ARG A 103 1.16 -3.67 -14.26
C ARG A 103 -0.12 -3.91 -13.48
N ALA A 104 -0.96 -4.79 -14.02
CA ALA A 104 -2.11 -5.32 -13.30
C ALA A 104 -1.66 -6.11 -12.06
N LEU A 105 -2.35 -5.90 -10.95
CA LEU A 105 -2.26 -6.71 -9.75
C LEU A 105 -3.39 -7.74 -9.74
N THR A 106 -3.17 -8.84 -9.02
CA THR A 106 -4.19 -9.85 -8.78
C THR A 106 -4.38 -10.10 -7.29
N PHE A 107 -5.51 -10.67 -6.94
CA PHE A 107 -5.92 -11.03 -5.59
C PHE A 107 -6.42 -12.47 -5.62
N SER A 108 -5.60 -13.42 -5.14
CA SER A 108 -5.88 -14.85 -5.29
C SER A 108 -6.13 -15.24 -6.76
N GLY A 109 -5.34 -14.69 -7.68
CA GLY A 109 -5.44 -14.90 -9.13
C GLY A 109 -6.55 -14.11 -9.84
N SER A 110 -7.40 -13.38 -9.11
CA SER A 110 -8.47 -12.55 -9.70
C SER A 110 -8.02 -11.10 -9.92
N PRO A 111 -8.49 -10.39 -10.96
CA PRO A 111 -8.11 -9.00 -11.21
C PRO A 111 -8.63 -8.01 -10.15
N GLY A 112 -9.70 -8.38 -9.43
CA GLY A 112 -10.33 -7.57 -8.39
C GLY A 112 -10.59 -8.36 -7.12
N VAL A 113 -11.07 -7.66 -6.10
CA VAL A 113 -11.38 -8.20 -4.77
C VAL A 113 -12.53 -7.43 -4.12
N THR A 114 -13.38 -8.16 -3.39
CA THR A 114 -14.34 -7.57 -2.45
C THR A 114 -13.77 -7.70 -1.05
N ILE A 115 -13.45 -6.57 -0.42
CA ILE A 115 -12.91 -6.52 0.94
C ILE A 115 -14.09 -6.40 1.92
N PRO A 116 -14.29 -7.37 2.83
CA PRO A 116 -15.36 -7.29 3.83
C PRO A 116 -15.28 -6.05 4.73
N PRO A 117 -16.36 -5.70 5.45
CA PRO A 117 -16.29 -4.73 6.52
C PRO A 117 -15.17 -5.05 7.51
N HIS A 118 -14.47 -4.03 7.97
CA HIS A 118 -13.41 -4.14 8.98
C HIS A 118 -12.21 -5.04 8.61
N ALA A 119 -11.97 -5.25 7.32
CA ALA A 119 -10.92 -6.13 6.83
C ALA A 119 -9.85 -5.41 6.00
N GLU A 120 -8.72 -6.08 5.84
CA GLU A 120 -7.66 -5.70 4.91
C GLU A 120 -7.39 -6.87 3.95
N TYR A 121 -6.82 -6.57 2.80
CA TYR A 121 -6.49 -7.58 1.81
C TYR A 121 -5.14 -7.29 1.16
N LEU A 122 -4.31 -8.32 0.99
CA LEU A 122 -3.00 -8.23 0.35
C LEU A 122 -3.06 -8.82 -1.05
N SER A 123 -2.50 -8.13 -2.04
CA SER A 123 -2.38 -8.64 -3.41
C SER A 123 -1.44 -9.83 -3.49
N ASP A 124 -1.57 -10.58 -4.58
CA ASP A 124 -0.53 -11.53 -5.00
C ASP A 124 0.78 -10.76 -5.33
N PRO A 125 1.95 -11.42 -5.28
CA PRO A 125 3.19 -10.85 -5.79
C PRO A 125 3.07 -10.40 -7.25
N ALA A 126 3.52 -9.18 -7.55
CA ALA A 126 3.74 -8.72 -8.91
C ALA A 126 5.24 -8.44 -9.14
N SER A 127 5.80 -8.97 -10.23
CA SER A 127 7.15 -8.59 -10.67
C SER A 127 7.13 -7.14 -11.14
N PHE A 128 7.77 -6.27 -10.38
CA PHE A 128 7.80 -4.84 -10.61
C PHE A 128 9.06 -4.25 -9.94
N PRO A 129 10.21 -4.26 -10.65
CA PRO A 129 11.45 -3.73 -10.10
C PRO A 129 11.34 -2.23 -9.84
N VAL A 130 11.63 -1.85 -8.59
CA VAL A 130 11.57 -0.47 -8.10
C VAL A 130 12.83 -0.14 -7.30
N ASN A 131 13.30 1.10 -7.45
CA ASN A 131 14.42 1.60 -6.70
C ASN A 131 13.95 2.09 -5.32
N ALA A 132 14.86 2.20 -4.35
CA ALA A 132 14.57 2.96 -3.15
C ALA A 132 14.31 4.43 -3.53
N HIS A 133 13.42 5.12 -2.82
CA HIS A 133 13.05 6.52 -3.06
C HIS A 133 12.41 6.78 -4.42
N SER A 134 11.78 5.75 -5.02
CA SER A 134 10.94 5.95 -6.20
C SER A 134 9.47 6.02 -5.83
N ASP A 135 8.73 6.80 -6.59
CA ASP A 135 7.27 6.85 -6.48
C ASP A 135 6.60 5.70 -7.24
N VAL A 136 5.45 5.26 -6.73
CA VAL A 136 4.57 4.30 -7.40
C VAL A 136 3.17 4.89 -7.46
N ALA A 137 2.59 4.91 -8.66
CA ALA A 137 1.19 5.21 -8.87
C ALA A 137 0.39 3.91 -8.67
N ILE A 138 -0.54 3.92 -7.73
CA ILE A 138 -1.51 2.87 -7.46
C ILE A 138 -2.84 3.33 -8.03
N THR A 139 -3.40 2.58 -8.99
CA THR A 139 -4.66 2.93 -9.65
C THR A 139 -5.70 1.84 -9.38
N LEU A 140 -6.81 2.20 -8.74
CA LEU A 140 -7.89 1.29 -8.36
C LEU A 140 -9.13 1.59 -9.20
N HIS A 141 -9.76 0.57 -9.76
CA HIS A 141 -11.13 0.66 -10.25
C HIS A 141 -12.09 0.27 -9.13
N ILE A 142 -12.78 1.25 -8.57
CA ILE A 142 -13.76 1.07 -7.50
C ILE A 142 -15.13 0.84 -8.13
N GLY A 143 -15.70 -0.35 -7.88
CA GLY A 143 -17.07 -0.65 -8.28
C GLY A 143 -18.08 -0.05 -7.28
N ALA A 144 -17.81 -0.24 -6.00
CA ALA A 144 -18.60 0.30 -4.89
C ALA A 144 -17.71 0.46 -3.64
N ALA A 145 -17.98 1.47 -2.82
CA ALA A 145 -17.28 1.71 -1.57
C ALA A 145 -18.28 1.96 -0.42
N PRO A 146 -17.91 1.68 0.84
CA PRO A 146 -18.70 2.09 2.00
C PRO A 146 -18.77 3.62 2.14
N GLU A 147 -19.82 4.09 2.83
CA GLU A 147 -19.97 5.50 3.20
C GLU A 147 -18.90 5.90 4.21
N GLU A 148 -18.65 5.06 5.22
CA GLU A 148 -17.52 5.18 6.14
C GLU A 148 -16.22 4.78 5.44
N GLN A 149 -15.48 5.78 4.96
CA GLN A 149 -14.28 5.52 4.18
C GLN A 149 -13.08 5.26 5.09
N THR A 150 -12.26 4.29 4.69
CA THR A 150 -10.94 4.06 5.27
C THR A 150 -9.91 4.85 4.45
N GLY A 151 -9.07 5.63 5.12
CA GLY A 151 -8.07 6.43 4.43
C GLY A 151 -7.06 7.07 5.37
N HIS A 152 -6.34 8.05 4.84
CA HIS A 152 -5.34 8.81 5.56
C HIS A 152 -5.36 10.28 5.09
N PRO A 153 -6.15 11.15 5.76
CA PRO A 153 -6.29 12.54 5.36
C PRO A 153 -5.00 13.36 5.44
N GLY A 154 -4.10 13.01 6.35
CA GLY A 154 -2.77 13.61 6.50
C GLY A 154 -1.78 13.27 5.39
N SER A 155 -2.22 12.76 4.24
CA SER A 155 -1.31 12.22 3.23
C SER A 155 -0.34 13.24 2.64
N ARG A 156 -0.73 14.51 2.46
CA ARG A 156 0.01 15.49 1.63
C ARG A 156 0.40 14.94 0.25
N ALA A 157 -0.50 14.15 -0.34
CA ALA A 157 -0.33 13.56 -1.66
C ALA A 157 -1.60 13.76 -2.48
N THR A 158 -1.45 14.17 -3.73
CA THR A 158 -2.59 14.33 -4.64
C THR A 158 -3.07 12.97 -5.13
N SER A 159 -4.37 12.75 -4.99
CA SER A 159 -5.10 11.63 -5.57
C SER A 159 -6.06 12.13 -6.65
N TYR A 160 -6.26 11.32 -7.69
CA TYR A 160 -7.03 11.64 -8.88
C TYR A 160 -8.22 10.71 -9.01
N ILE A 161 -9.40 11.28 -9.24
CA ILE A 161 -10.65 10.55 -9.38
C ILE A 161 -11.28 10.86 -10.73
N THR A 162 -11.65 9.81 -11.46
CA THR A 162 -12.41 9.92 -12.71
C THR A 162 -13.39 8.75 -12.85
N ARG A 163 -14.43 8.89 -13.66
CA ARG A 163 -15.45 7.85 -13.84
C ARG A 163 -14.98 6.77 -14.83
N GLY A 164 -15.45 5.55 -14.60
CA GLY A 164 -15.19 4.38 -15.45
C GLY A 164 -13.92 3.62 -15.07
N ASP A 165 -13.65 2.57 -15.85
CA ASP A 165 -12.43 1.78 -15.78
C ASP A 165 -11.36 2.40 -16.69
N LEU A 166 -10.42 3.11 -16.08
CA LEU A 166 -9.32 3.80 -16.73
C LEU A 166 -7.97 3.44 -16.07
N VAL A 167 -7.89 2.26 -15.45
CA VAL A 167 -6.74 1.88 -14.59
C VAL A 167 -5.40 1.88 -15.33
N SER A 168 -5.40 1.47 -16.61
CA SER A 168 -4.22 1.39 -17.47
C SER A 168 -4.00 2.64 -18.34
N VAL A 169 -4.87 3.65 -18.24
CA VAL A 169 -4.76 4.85 -19.08
C VAL A 169 -3.56 5.69 -18.63
N ALA A 170 -2.73 6.09 -19.61
CA ALA A 170 -1.50 6.82 -19.34
C ALA A 170 -1.71 8.17 -18.63
N GLU A 171 -2.82 8.86 -18.90
CA GLU A 171 -3.12 10.20 -18.38
C GLU A 171 -4.61 10.32 -18.01
N LEU A 172 -4.93 10.62 -16.75
CA LEU A 172 -6.31 10.84 -16.30
C LEU A 172 -6.73 12.31 -16.52
N ARG A 173 -6.92 12.68 -17.79
CA ARG A 173 -7.28 14.06 -18.17
C ARG A 173 -8.58 14.51 -17.50
N GLY A 174 -8.54 15.68 -16.87
CA GLY A 174 -9.72 16.28 -16.23
C GLY A 174 -10.20 15.55 -14.97
N ALA A 175 -9.38 14.67 -14.39
CA ALA A 175 -9.71 14.02 -13.13
C ALA A 175 -9.90 15.05 -12.00
N LYS A 176 -10.87 14.79 -11.12
CA LYS A 176 -11.03 15.49 -9.85
C LYS A 176 -9.80 15.21 -8.98
N THR A 177 -9.33 16.20 -8.24
CA THR A 177 -8.20 16.04 -7.31
C THR A 177 -8.60 16.25 -5.87
N VAL A 178 -7.94 15.51 -4.98
CA VAL A 178 -7.99 15.66 -3.51
C VAL A 178 -6.60 15.37 -2.92
N GLU A 179 -6.31 15.82 -1.70
CA GLU A 179 -4.98 15.67 -1.07
C GLU A 179 -4.94 14.58 0.02
N HIS A 180 -5.54 13.43 -0.27
CA HIS A 180 -5.73 12.34 0.69
C HIS A 180 -5.47 10.98 0.03
N TRP A 181 -5.08 10.00 0.84
CA TRP A 181 -5.09 8.60 0.44
C TRP A 181 -6.36 7.90 0.94
N TYR A 182 -6.90 6.99 0.14
CA TYR A 182 -8.07 6.16 0.46
C TYR A 182 -7.79 4.70 0.14
N PHE A 183 -8.25 3.81 1.01
CA PHE A 183 -8.25 2.36 0.84
C PHE A 183 -6.89 1.68 0.60
N ILE A 184 -5.77 2.42 0.57
CA ILE A 184 -4.40 1.88 0.50
C ILE A 184 -3.73 1.98 1.87
N ALA A 185 -3.10 0.88 2.31
CA ALA A 185 -2.52 0.79 3.65
C ALA A 185 -1.03 0.48 3.67
N GLY A 186 -0.52 -0.20 2.65
CA GLY A 186 0.90 -0.50 2.58
C GLY A 186 1.34 -1.04 1.23
N VAL A 187 2.64 -0.92 0.99
CA VAL A 187 3.34 -1.55 -0.13
C VAL A 187 4.50 -2.34 0.44
N ASP A 188 4.46 -3.65 0.21
CA ASP A 188 5.58 -4.55 0.52
C ASP A 188 6.41 -4.77 -0.73
N VAL A 189 7.74 -4.84 -0.58
CA VAL A 189 8.68 -5.14 -1.67
C VAL A 189 9.42 -6.45 -1.41
N ALA A 190 9.77 -7.14 -2.50
CA ALA A 190 10.67 -8.30 -2.44
C ALA A 190 12.12 -7.80 -2.37
N ALA A 191 12.70 -7.80 -1.17
CA ALA A 191 14.02 -7.27 -0.86
C ALA A 191 15.01 -8.39 -0.49
N PRO A 192 16.32 -8.09 -0.41
CA PRO A 192 17.32 -9.04 0.10
C PRO A 192 16.99 -9.54 1.53
N PRO A 193 17.41 -10.76 1.91
CA PRO A 193 17.08 -11.37 3.21
C PRO A 193 17.55 -10.56 4.44
N GLU A 194 18.60 -9.75 4.29
CA GLU A 194 19.09 -8.83 5.32
C GLU A 194 18.23 -7.58 5.51
N ALA A 195 17.22 -7.35 4.67
CA ALA A 195 16.34 -6.18 4.79
C ALA A 195 15.61 -6.15 6.14
N ARG A 196 15.46 -4.94 6.69
CA ARG A 196 14.78 -4.63 7.95
C ARG A 196 13.86 -3.43 7.75
N ALA A 197 12.94 -3.21 8.68
CA ALA A 197 12.05 -2.06 8.66
C ALA A 197 12.02 -1.43 10.05
N VAL A 198 11.95 -0.10 10.07
CA VAL A 198 11.67 0.69 11.27
C VAL A 198 10.28 1.29 11.09
N VAL A 199 9.39 1.01 12.04
CA VAL A 199 8.06 1.65 12.11
C VAL A 199 8.17 2.90 12.97
N VAL A 200 7.74 4.03 12.41
CA VAL A 200 7.76 5.32 13.09
C VAL A 200 6.34 5.68 13.49
N LEU A 201 6.02 5.53 14.77
CA LEU A 201 4.76 5.96 15.35
C LEU A 201 4.88 7.38 15.89
N GLY A 202 3.89 8.22 15.65
CA GLY A 202 3.88 9.57 16.19
C GLY A 202 2.62 10.35 15.91
N ASP A 203 2.72 11.66 16.13
CA ASP A 203 1.67 12.65 15.96
C ASP A 203 1.79 13.39 14.61
N SER A 204 1.30 14.64 14.55
CA SER A 204 1.33 15.49 13.36
C SER A 204 2.73 15.74 12.80
N ILE A 205 3.77 15.75 13.62
CA ILE A 205 5.15 15.97 13.16
C ILE A 205 5.62 14.74 12.37
N THR A 206 5.30 13.55 12.88
CA THR A 206 5.60 12.28 12.19
C THR A 206 4.74 12.10 10.95
N ASP A 207 3.46 12.42 11.06
CA ASP A 207 2.49 12.38 9.97
C ASP A 207 2.95 13.21 8.76
N GLY A 208 3.56 14.38 9.01
CA GLY A 208 4.17 15.22 7.97
C GLY A 208 3.74 16.69 7.99
N ARG A 209 3.34 17.24 9.14
CA ARG A 209 3.01 18.67 9.25
C ARG A 209 4.21 19.53 8.83
N GLY A 210 4.00 20.40 7.84
CA GLY A 210 5.04 21.27 7.28
C GLY A 210 5.76 20.70 6.06
N ALA A 211 5.47 19.45 5.66
CA ALA A 211 5.91 18.89 4.39
C ALA A 211 5.17 19.53 3.21
N THR A 212 5.84 19.60 2.06
CA THR A 212 5.26 20.08 0.80
C THR A 212 4.33 19.01 0.22
N THR A 213 3.14 19.40 -0.25
CA THR A 213 2.25 18.47 -0.97
C THR A 213 2.98 17.88 -2.18
N ASN A 214 3.01 16.55 -2.29
CA ASN A 214 3.79 15.79 -3.28
C ASN A 214 5.31 15.96 -3.21
N GLY A 215 5.85 16.63 -2.18
CA GLY A 215 7.28 16.92 -2.08
C GLY A 215 8.13 15.77 -1.56
N ASN A 216 7.51 14.78 -0.90
CA ASN A 216 8.21 13.64 -0.27
C ASN A 216 9.37 14.11 0.64
N ASP A 217 9.11 15.18 1.41
CA ASP A 217 10.07 15.90 2.23
C ASP A 217 9.72 15.84 3.74
N ARG A 218 8.96 14.81 4.16
CA ARG A 218 8.76 14.55 5.59
C ARG A 218 10.10 14.19 6.22
N TRP A 219 10.23 14.39 7.53
CA TRP A 219 11.47 13.99 8.20
C TRP A 219 11.72 12.47 8.10
N THR A 220 10.66 11.66 8.01
CA THR A 220 10.74 10.20 7.78
C THR A 220 11.24 9.86 6.38
N ASP A 221 10.88 10.65 5.36
CA ASP A 221 11.42 10.53 4.00
C ASP A 221 12.93 10.87 4.01
N THR A 222 13.31 11.95 4.70
CA THR A 222 14.71 12.34 4.90
C THR A 222 15.51 11.27 5.66
N LEU A 223 14.92 10.66 6.70
CA LEU A 223 15.54 9.55 7.43
C LEU A 223 15.81 8.38 6.49
N ALA A 224 14.82 7.98 5.69
CA ALA A 224 14.97 6.90 4.72
C ALA A 224 16.09 7.21 3.70
N GLN A 225 16.19 8.45 3.22
CA GLN A 225 17.26 8.86 2.30
C GLN A 225 18.63 8.75 2.97
N ARG A 226 18.76 9.19 4.23
CA ARG A 226 20.01 9.08 4.99
C ARG A 226 20.44 7.63 5.19
N LEU A 227 19.51 6.73 5.50
CA LEU A 227 19.80 5.30 5.68
C LEU A 227 20.35 4.66 4.40
N GLN A 228 19.97 5.13 3.22
CA GLN A 228 20.51 4.65 1.94
C GLN A 228 21.98 5.01 1.70
N THR A 229 22.51 6.02 2.39
CA THR A 229 23.88 6.50 2.14
C THR A 229 24.97 5.60 2.72
N SER A 230 24.61 4.64 3.59
CA SER A 230 25.55 3.69 4.20
C SER A 230 25.25 2.25 3.80
N PRO A 231 26.27 1.45 3.42
CA PRO A 231 26.10 0.02 3.13
C PRO A 231 25.48 -0.80 4.27
N THR A 232 25.70 -0.40 5.53
CA THR A 232 25.18 -1.11 6.69
C THR A 232 23.70 -0.84 6.98
N THR A 233 23.15 0.26 6.46
CA THR A 233 21.76 0.69 6.73
C THR A 233 20.89 0.79 5.48
N ARG A 234 21.45 0.71 4.26
CA ARG A 234 20.70 0.86 3.01
C ARG A 234 19.57 -0.16 2.78
N ASN A 235 19.56 -1.24 3.55
CA ASN A 235 18.51 -2.26 3.51
C ASN A 235 17.44 -2.05 4.62
N ILE A 236 17.40 -0.87 5.26
CA ILE A 236 16.41 -0.52 6.28
C ILE A 236 15.33 0.36 5.65
N ALA A 237 14.10 -0.15 5.59
CA ALA A 237 12.90 0.60 5.24
C ALA A 237 12.41 1.46 6.42
N VAL A 238 11.73 2.56 6.11
CA VAL A 238 11.08 3.44 7.09
C VAL A 238 9.59 3.48 6.80
N LEU A 239 8.79 3.06 7.79
CA LEU A 239 7.34 2.98 7.67
C LEU A 239 6.71 4.06 8.55
N ASN A 240 6.14 5.08 7.91
CA ASN A 240 5.50 6.17 8.61
C ASN A 240 4.09 5.77 9.08
N GLN A 241 3.90 5.73 10.39
CA GLN A 241 2.64 5.43 11.06
C GLN A 241 2.20 6.59 11.97
N GLY A 242 2.54 7.82 11.57
CA GLY A 242 2.02 9.04 12.18
C GLY A 242 0.53 9.25 11.93
N ILE A 243 -0.13 9.97 12.84
CA ILE A 243 -1.47 10.54 12.66
C ILE A 243 -1.45 11.96 13.23
N GLY A 244 -2.00 12.94 12.52
CA GLY A 244 -2.20 14.28 13.08
C GLY A 244 -2.99 14.25 14.40
N GLY A 245 -2.53 14.92 15.46
CA GLY A 245 -3.24 14.92 16.74
C GLY A 245 -3.35 13.54 17.40
N ASN A 246 -2.43 12.62 17.08
CA ASN A 246 -2.41 11.29 17.70
C ASN A 246 -2.12 11.39 19.19
N HIS A 247 -2.70 10.45 19.93
CA HIS A 247 -2.59 10.33 21.37
C HIS A 247 -2.12 8.90 21.72
N LEU A 248 -1.45 8.75 22.87
CA LEU A 248 -0.92 7.45 23.29
C LEU A 248 -1.98 6.51 23.86
N LEU A 249 -2.85 7.02 24.73
CA LEU A 249 -3.75 6.21 25.57
C LEU A 249 -5.24 6.40 25.25
N THR A 250 -5.61 7.58 24.76
CA THR A 250 -6.96 7.93 24.34
C THR A 250 -6.98 8.18 22.85
N ASP A 251 -8.13 8.08 22.21
CA ASP A 251 -8.22 8.40 20.78
C ASP A 251 -8.03 9.91 20.55
N GLY A 252 -7.57 10.25 19.35
CA GLY A 252 -7.42 11.61 18.85
C GLY A 252 -8.17 11.75 17.52
N LEU A 253 -7.51 12.26 16.48
CA LEU A 253 -8.07 12.22 15.12
C LEU A 253 -8.14 10.79 14.55
N GLY A 254 -7.39 9.86 15.12
CA GLY A 254 -7.50 8.43 14.84
C GLY A 254 -7.40 7.58 16.11
N GLN A 255 -7.43 6.26 15.93
CA GLN A 255 -7.22 5.32 17.03
C GLN A 255 -5.88 5.59 17.73
N ASN A 256 -5.88 5.49 19.06
CA ASN A 256 -4.69 5.71 19.88
C ASN A 256 -3.52 4.76 19.55
N ALA A 257 -2.30 5.20 19.86
CA ALA A 257 -1.09 4.43 19.56
C ALA A 257 -1.04 3.06 20.24
N LEU A 258 -1.58 2.92 21.46
CA LEU A 258 -1.62 1.64 22.18
C LEU A 258 -2.51 0.60 21.47
N ALA A 259 -3.65 1.02 20.94
CA ALA A 259 -4.55 0.14 20.20
C ALA A 259 -3.92 -0.33 18.88
N ARG A 260 -3.14 0.55 18.23
CA ARG A 260 -2.52 0.29 16.93
C ARG A 260 -1.24 -0.52 17.00
N SER A 261 -0.42 -0.35 18.05
CA SER A 261 0.88 -1.06 18.18
C SER A 261 0.75 -2.57 18.34
N ARG A 262 -0.42 -3.05 18.78
CA ARG A 262 -0.71 -4.50 18.86
C ARG A 262 -1.10 -5.13 17.53
N MET A 263 -1.30 -4.30 16.49
CA MET A 263 -1.78 -4.71 15.17
C MET A 263 -0.75 -4.49 14.05
N MET A 264 0.43 -3.95 14.39
CA MET A 264 1.58 -3.72 13.51
C MET A 264 2.62 -4.82 13.70
#